data_AF-A0A969GFN0-F1
#
_entry.id   AF-A0A969GFN0-F1
#
_cell.length_a   1.000
_cell.length_b   1.000
_cell.length_c   1.000
_cell.angle_alpha   90.00
_cell.angle_beta   90.00
_cell.angle_gamma   90.00
#
_symmetry.space_group_name_H-M   'P 1'
#
loop_
_entity.id
_entity.type
_entity.pdbx_description
1 polymer ?
#
loop_
_entity_poly.entity_id
_entity_poly.type
_entity_poly.pdbx_seq_one_letter_code
_entity_poly.pdbx_strand_id
1 'polypeptide(L)'
;MGISSGHSFGRVNITTLVCVACHWIFLNLSPYIWTYFLGIIILFSLAVLSEWAVRNLIDSYRPKFPWVGIFIALEWHLVWAALSGMETLLHGFIVTAILILLMTNSPRYLTLGLLAGLSVWIRPDGLTLLAPIALYIFFNEGDLRLRLTAFGRCLIGFGSLFSFLFVFQPCHW
;
A
#
# COMPACT_ATOMS: atom_id res chain seq x y z
N MET A 1 -0.53 -22.65 39.84
CA MET A 1 -1.28 -21.38 39.69
C MET A 1 -0.27 -20.26 39.53
N GLY A 2 -0.05 -19.82 38.29
CA GLY A 2 0.89 -18.74 37.96
C GLY A 2 0.44 -18.14 36.65
N ILE A 3 -0.44 -17.14 36.74
CA ILE A 3 -0.98 -16.42 35.58
C ILE A 3 0.13 -15.47 35.13
N SER A 4 0.91 -15.89 34.14
CA SER A 4 1.84 -15.00 33.42
C SER A 4 1.00 -14.04 32.58
N SER A 5 0.79 -12.83 33.09
CA SER A 5 0.32 -11.67 32.34
C SER A 5 1.36 -11.27 31.31
N GLY A 6 1.39 -11.99 30.20
CA GLY A 6 2.06 -11.58 28.98
C GLY A 6 1.34 -10.37 28.40
N HIS A 7 1.74 -9.18 28.82
CA HIS A 7 1.53 -7.98 28.02
C HIS A 7 2.35 -8.15 26.73
N SER A 8 1.72 -8.72 25.70
CA SER A 8 2.15 -8.54 24.31
C SER A 8 2.13 -7.03 24.07
N PHE A 9 3.28 -6.40 24.25
CA PHE A 9 3.55 -5.04 23.82
C PHE A 9 3.47 -5.07 22.29
N GLY A 10 2.26 -4.84 21.79
CA GLY A 10 1.94 -4.97 20.38
C GLY A 10 2.85 -4.09 19.57
N ARG A 11 3.46 -4.66 18.53
CA ARG A 11 4.04 -3.86 17.45
C ARG A 11 3.01 -2.79 17.09
N VAL A 12 3.42 -1.52 17.14
CA VAL A 12 2.58 -0.40 16.74
C VAL A 12 2.42 -0.49 15.23
N ASN A 13 1.47 -1.30 14.81
CA ASN A 13 1.11 -1.49 13.42
C ASN A 13 0.25 -0.31 12.98
N ILE A 14 0.37 0.08 11.71
CA ILE A 14 -0.46 1.12 11.08
C ILE A 14 -1.94 0.87 11.29
N THR A 15 -2.36 -0.39 11.27
CA THR A 15 -3.75 -0.77 11.54
C THR A 15 -4.19 -0.41 12.96
N THR A 16 -3.32 -0.59 13.95
CA THR A 16 -3.61 -0.22 15.34
C THR A 16 -3.68 1.30 15.50
N LEU A 17 -2.77 2.05 14.84
CA LEU A 17 -2.81 3.51 14.83
C LEU A 17 -4.06 4.07 14.13
N VAL A 18 -4.46 3.47 13.00
CA VAL A 18 -5.69 3.85 12.28
C VAL A 18 -6.91 3.53 13.14
N CYS A 19 -6.98 2.35 13.77
CA CYS A 19 -8.08 2.00 14.67
C CYS A 19 -8.15 2.93 15.89
N VAL A 20 -7.02 3.29 16.50
CA VAL A 20 -6.98 4.20 17.65
C VAL A 20 -7.36 5.63 17.24
N ALA A 21 -6.83 6.12 16.12
CA ALA A 21 -7.17 7.44 15.59
C ALA A 21 -8.66 7.53 15.21
N CYS A 22 -9.24 6.46 14.64
CA CYS A 22 -10.64 6.43 14.24
C CYS A 22 -11.58 6.26 15.45
N HIS A 23 -11.19 5.46 16.45
CA HIS A 23 -11.92 5.35 17.73
C HIS A 23 -12.01 6.68 18.46
N TRP A 24 -10.94 7.48 18.42
CA TRP A 24 -10.91 8.79 19.07
C TRP A 24 -11.78 9.84 18.37
N ILE A 25 -12.07 9.67 17.08
CA ILE A 25 -12.71 10.69 16.24
C ILE A 25 -14.19 10.37 15.93
N PHE A 26 -14.61 9.09 15.92
CA PHE A 26 -15.98 8.69 15.61
C PHE A 26 -16.50 7.54 16.49
N LEU A 27 -17.09 7.91 17.63
CA LEU A 27 -18.12 7.16 18.38
C LEU A 27 -17.74 5.76 18.93
N ASN A 28 -18.38 5.42 20.04
CA ASN A 28 -18.18 4.24 20.91
C ASN A 28 -18.55 2.87 20.27
N LEU A 29 -18.23 2.65 18.99
CA LEU A 29 -18.51 1.42 18.24
C LEU A 29 -17.38 0.38 18.40
N SER A 30 -17.77 -0.90 18.41
CA SER A 30 -16.85 -2.04 18.53
C SER A 30 -15.72 -1.97 17.47
N PRO A 31 -14.44 -2.02 17.87
CA PRO A 31 -13.28 -1.89 16.97
C PRO A 31 -13.30 -2.85 15.76
N TYR A 32 -13.93 -4.00 15.92
CA TYR A 32 -14.05 -5.03 14.88
C TYR A 32 -14.90 -4.58 13.68
N ILE A 33 -15.94 -3.78 13.90
CA ILE A 33 -16.82 -3.33 12.81
C ILE A 33 -16.04 -2.37 11.89
N TRP A 34 -15.21 -1.52 12.49
CA TRP A 34 -14.38 -0.57 11.75
C TRP A 34 -13.31 -1.24 10.91
N THR A 35 -12.67 -2.30 11.41
CA THR A 35 -11.66 -3.04 10.63
C THR A 35 -12.26 -3.70 9.40
N TYR A 36 -13.46 -4.29 9.51
CA TYR A 36 -14.15 -4.88 8.36
C TYR A 36 -14.59 -3.81 7.37
N PHE A 37 -15.09 -2.67 7.86
CA PHE A 37 -15.52 -1.57 7.00
C PHE A 37 -14.35 -0.99 6.19
N LEU A 38 -13.20 -0.76 6.82
CA LEU A 38 -11.98 -0.34 6.12
C LEU A 38 -11.50 -1.38 5.11
N GLY A 39 -11.54 -2.67 5.47
CA GLY A 39 -11.22 -3.76 4.53
C GLY A 39 -12.09 -3.73 3.28
N ILE A 40 -13.40 -3.52 3.44
CA ILE A 40 -14.36 -3.38 2.32
C ILE A 40 -14.03 -2.14 1.47
N ILE A 41 -13.73 -1.00 2.10
CA ILE A 41 -13.37 0.23 1.38
C ILE A 41 -12.11 0.03 0.54
N ILE A 42 -11.07 -0.59 1.10
CA ILE A 42 -9.82 -0.83 0.38
C ILE A 42 -10.05 -1.84 -0.75
N LEU A 43 -10.84 -2.89 -0.52
CA LEU A 43 -11.19 -3.87 -1.55
C LEU A 43 -11.94 -3.21 -2.72
N PHE A 44 -12.90 -2.35 -2.40
CA PHE A 44 -13.64 -1.59 -3.40
C PHE A 44 -12.72 -0.63 -4.17
N SER A 45 -11.81 0.05 -3.46
CA SER A 45 -10.81 0.93 -4.07
C SER A 45 -9.89 0.17 -5.02
N LEU A 46 -9.46 -1.04 -4.64
CA LEU A 46 -8.64 -1.94 -5.46
C LEU A 46 -9.38 -2.35 -6.74
N ALA A 47 -10.66 -2.72 -6.63
CA ALA A 47 -11.50 -3.08 -7.76
C ALA A 47 -11.65 -1.92 -8.76
N VAL A 48 -11.95 -0.71 -8.26
CA VAL A 48 -12.07 0.50 -9.09
C VAL A 48 -10.74 0.85 -9.75
N LEU A 49 -9.64 0.78 -8.99
CA LEU A 49 -8.30 1.08 -9.50
C LEU A 49 -7.89 0.09 -10.61
N SER A 50 -8.20 -1.19 -10.44
CA SER A 50 -7.91 -2.24 -11.43
C SER A 50 -8.71 -2.04 -12.71
N GLU A 51 -10.00 -1.75 -12.59
CA GLU A 51 -10.86 -1.44 -13.75
C GLU A 51 -10.36 -0.19 -14.49
N TRP A 52 -10.00 0.86 -13.75
CA TRP A 52 -9.42 2.07 -14.32
C TRP A 52 -8.11 1.75 -15.05
N ALA A 53 -7.22 0.97 -14.46
CA ALA A 53 -5.95 0.59 -15.08
C ALA A 53 -6.14 -0.15 -16.39
N VAL A 54 -7.02 -1.16 -16.42
CA VAL A 54 -7.28 -1.93 -17.65
C VAL A 54 -7.84 -1.05 -18.76
N ARG A 55 -8.74 -0.12 -18.44
CA ARG A 55 -9.29 0.83 -19.42
C ARG A 55 -8.26 1.81 -19.99
N ASN A 56 -7.23 2.16 -19.22
CA ASN A 56 -6.19 3.09 -19.66
C ASN A 56 -5.01 2.38 -20.35
N LEU A 57 -4.73 1.12 -19.99
CA LEU A 57 -3.62 0.35 -20.56
C LEU A 57 -4.01 -0.44 -21.82
N ILE A 58 -5.28 -0.84 -21.93
CA ILE A 58 -5.77 -1.67 -23.04
C ILE A 58 -6.76 -0.86 -23.87
N ASP A 59 -6.28 -0.26 -24.97
CA ASP A 59 -7.09 0.55 -25.88
C ASP A 59 -8.30 -0.21 -26.47
N SER A 60 -8.17 -1.53 -26.60
CA SER A 60 -9.21 -2.43 -27.12
C SER A 60 -10.33 -2.70 -26.10
N TYR A 61 -10.09 -2.45 -24.81
CA TYR A 61 -11.03 -2.78 -23.73
C TYR A 61 -11.98 -1.61 -23.42
N ARG A 62 -13.12 -1.57 -24.13
CA ARG A 62 -14.18 -0.56 -23.92
C ARG A 62 -15.56 -1.15 -23.53
N PRO A 63 -15.66 -1.97 -22.47
CA PRO A 63 -16.97 -2.45 -22.05
C PRO A 63 -17.77 -1.33 -21.37
N LYS A 64 -19.09 -1.32 -21.59
CA LYS A 64 -20.04 -0.47 -20.88
C LYS A 64 -20.19 -0.83 -19.39
N PHE A 65 -19.77 -2.03 -19.01
CA PHE A 65 -19.91 -2.58 -17.67
C PHE A 65 -18.53 -2.93 -17.09
N PRO A 66 -18.25 -2.68 -15.80
CA PRO A 66 -16.93 -2.85 -15.20
C PRO A 66 -16.66 -4.31 -14.79
N TRP A 67 -16.46 -5.17 -15.78
CA TRP A 67 -16.25 -6.61 -15.55
C TRP A 67 -14.98 -6.93 -14.75
N VAL A 68 -13.89 -6.17 -14.94
CA VAL A 68 -12.62 -6.43 -14.22
C VAL A 68 -12.77 -6.02 -12.76
N GLY A 69 -13.37 -4.86 -12.50
CA GLY A 69 -13.63 -4.43 -11.12
C GLY A 69 -14.50 -5.44 -10.36
N ILE A 70 -15.55 -5.96 -10.99
CA ILE A 70 -16.43 -6.97 -10.37
C ILE A 70 -15.68 -8.28 -10.13
N PHE A 71 -14.88 -8.73 -11.08
CA PHE A 71 -14.05 -9.92 -10.91
C PHE A 71 -13.10 -9.77 -9.72
N ILE A 72 -12.40 -8.65 -9.60
CA ILE A 72 -11.50 -8.35 -8.49
C ILE A 72 -12.24 -8.27 -7.15
N ALA A 73 -13.44 -7.67 -7.11
CA ALA A 73 -14.23 -7.59 -5.88
C ALA A 73 -14.77 -8.95 -5.42
N LEU A 74 -15.03 -9.86 -6.36
CA LEU A 74 -15.53 -11.22 -6.09
C LEU A 74 -14.42 -12.25 -5.92
N GLU A 75 -13.16 -11.87 -6.15
CA GLU A 75 -12.03 -12.76 -5.98
C GLU A 75 -11.91 -13.19 -4.52
N TRP A 76 -12.10 -14.49 -4.29
CA TRP A 76 -12.20 -15.09 -2.97
C TRP A 76 -10.99 -14.77 -2.10
N HIS A 77 -9.78 -14.79 -2.66
CA HIS A 77 -8.56 -14.46 -1.93
C HIS A 77 -8.53 -13.02 -1.42
N LEU A 78 -9.08 -12.08 -2.20
CA LEU A 78 -9.11 -10.66 -1.82
C LEU A 78 -10.20 -10.39 -0.78
N VAL A 79 -11.34 -11.06 -0.88
CA VAL A 79 -12.39 -11.03 0.15
C VAL A 79 -11.85 -11.59 1.48
N TRP A 80 -11.11 -12.70 1.44
CA TRP A 80 -10.47 -13.27 2.64
C TRP A 80 -9.38 -12.37 3.21
N ALA A 81 -8.57 -11.75 2.36
CA ALA A 81 -7.57 -10.77 2.80
C ALA A 81 -8.22 -9.55 3.46
N ALA A 82 -9.36 -9.08 2.95
CA ALA A 82 -10.10 -7.96 3.53
C ALA A 82 -10.66 -8.28 4.92
N LEU A 83 -11.09 -9.53 5.14
CA LEU A 83 -11.68 -9.98 6.40
C LEU A 83 -10.64 -10.46 7.44
N SER A 84 -9.49 -10.98 7.00
CA SER A 84 -8.47 -11.60 7.88
C SER A 84 -7.26 -10.71 8.17
N GLY A 85 -6.93 -9.77 7.27
CA GLY A 85 -5.72 -8.99 7.38
C GLY A 85 -5.73 -7.74 6.52
N MET A 86 -6.38 -6.68 7.02
CA MET A 86 -6.44 -5.35 6.39
C MET A 86 -5.06 -4.81 5.99
N GLU A 87 -4.02 -5.12 6.78
CA GLU A 87 -2.63 -4.77 6.49
C GLU A 87 -2.12 -5.38 5.18
N THR A 88 -2.48 -6.65 4.94
CA THR A 88 -2.09 -7.37 3.73
C THR A 88 -2.84 -6.84 2.51
N LEU A 89 -4.14 -6.56 2.66
CA LEU A 89 -4.94 -5.99 1.58
C LEU A 89 -4.50 -4.55 1.24
N LEU A 90 -4.21 -3.71 2.24
CA LEU A 90 -3.67 -2.36 2.04
C LEU A 90 -2.30 -2.40 1.35
N HIS A 91 -1.44 -3.32 1.76
CA HIS A 91 -0.15 -3.54 1.10
C HIS A 91 -0.34 -3.95 -0.36
N GLY A 92 -1.24 -4.90 -0.66
CA GLY A 92 -1.58 -5.31 -2.02
C GLY A 92 -2.15 -4.16 -2.87
N PHE A 93 -2.94 -3.28 -2.27
CA PHE A 93 -3.44 -2.07 -2.93
C PHE A 93 -2.32 -1.10 -3.32
N ILE A 94 -1.37 -0.83 -2.42
CA ILE A 94 -0.23 0.04 -2.70
C ILE A 94 0.67 -0.57 -3.79
N VAL A 95 0.96 -1.87 -3.71
CA VAL A 95 1.71 -2.61 -4.75
C VAL A 95 1.05 -2.41 -6.11
N THR A 96 -0.26 -2.64 -6.18
CA THR A 96 -1.03 -2.54 -7.43
C THR A 96 -1.02 -1.12 -7.97
N ALA A 97 -1.20 -0.11 -7.11
CA ALA A 97 -1.13 1.29 -7.50
C ALA A 97 0.24 1.70 -8.05
N ILE A 98 1.33 1.25 -7.42
CA ILE A 98 2.70 1.50 -7.89
C ILE A 98 2.87 0.90 -9.29
N LEU A 99 2.51 -0.36 -9.48
CA LEU A 99 2.65 -1.04 -10.76
C LEU A 99 1.85 -0.35 -11.88
N ILE A 100 0.60 0.04 -11.61
CA ILE A 100 -0.23 0.77 -12.57
C ILE A 100 0.42 2.10 -12.94
N LEU A 101 0.95 2.84 -11.96
CA LEU A 101 1.60 4.12 -12.21
C LEU A 101 2.87 3.98 -13.04
N LEU A 102 3.64 2.90 -12.83
CA LEU A 102 4.78 2.53 -13.68
C LEU A 102 4.33 2.26 -15.12
N MET A 103 3.23 1.51 -15.31
CA MET A 103 2.74 1.19 -16.65
C MET A 103 2.14 2.39 -17.40
N THR A 104 1.60 3.37 -16.67
CA THR A 104 0.96 4.56 -17.27
C THR A 104 1.97 5.60 -17.79
N ASN A 105 3.28 5.32 -17.77
CA ASN A 105 4.35 6.19 -18.31
C ASN A 105 4.36 7.66 -17.83
N SER A 106 3.67 7.95 -16.72
CA SER A 106 3.66 9.28 -16.07
C SER A 106 4.30 9.17 -14.67
N PRO A 107 5.62 8.89 -14.58
CA PRO A 107 6.26 8.60 -13.31
C PRO A 107 6.38 9.89 -12.48
N ARG A 108 5.43 10.10 -11.57
CA ARG A 108 5.63 11.01 -10.44
C ARG A 108 6.55 10.31 -9.45
N TYR A 109 7.86 10.34 -9.70
CA TYR A 109 8.88 9.63 -8.90
C TYR A 109 8.81 9.96 -7.40
N LEU A 110 8.34 11.16 -7.03
CA LEU A 110 8.10 11.53 -5.64
C LEU A 110 6.94 10.73 -5.02
N THR A 111 5.82 10.60 -5.74
CA THR A 111 4.65 9.82 -5.31
C THR A 111 4.99 8.33 -5.24
N LEU A 112 5.79 7.83 -6.19
CA LEU A 112 6.29 6.45 -6.16
C LEU A 112 7.19 6.18 -4.94
N GLY A 113 8.12 7.08 -4.63
CA GLY A 113 8.97 6.98 -3.43
C GLY A 113 8.19 7.06 -2.13
N LEU A 114 7.17 7.92 -2.05
CA LEU A 114 6.26 8.00 -0.90
C LEU A 114 5.43 6.71 -0.73
N LEU A 115 4.86 6.18 -1.81
CA LEU A 115 4.09 4.93 -1.78
C LEU A 115 4.98 3.74 -1.40
N ALA A 116 6.22 3.68 -1.89
CA ALA A 116 7.19 2.65 -1.52
C ALA A 116 7.60 2.76 -0.05
N GLY A 117 7.84 3.97 0.46
CA GLY A 117 8.11 4.21 1.88
C GLY A 117 6.93 3.81 2.77
N LEU A 118 5.70 4.13 2.34
CA LEU A 118 4.47 3.72 3.02
C LEU A 118 4.28 2.20 3.02
N SER A 119 4.62 1.52 1.92
CA SER A 119 4.58 0.06 1.82
C SER A 119 5.55 -0.61 2.79
N VAL A 120 6.80 -0.12 2.91
CA VAL A 120 7.77 -0.59 3.92
C VAL A 120 7.27 -0.37 5.35
N TRP A 121 6.56 0.74 5.59
CA TRP A 121 6.01 1.03 6.91
C TRP A 121 4.88 0.07 7.31
N ILE A 122 4.06 -0.37 6.34
CA ILE A 122 3.02 -1.39 6.57
C ILE A 122 3.64 -2.78 6.73
N ARG A 123 4.65 -3.10 5.93
CA ARG A 123 5.28 -4.41 5.94
C ARG A 123 6.71 -4.31 5.42
N PRO A 124 7.72 -4.87 6.11
CA PRO A 124 9.12 -4.81 5.65
C PRO A 124 9.32 -5.48 4.28
N ASP A 125 8.42 -6.38 3.88
CA ASP A 125 8.37 -7.00 2.55
C ASP A 125 8.19 -5.99 1.41
N GLY A 126 7.68 -4.78 1.70
CA GLY A 126 7.53 -3.67 0.76
C GLY A 126 8.85 -3.17 0.16
N LEU A 127 10.00 -3.53 0.76
CA LEU A 127 11.31 -3.21 0.21
C LEU A 127 11.52 -3.81 -1.19
N THR A 128 10.86 -4.95 -1.46
CA THR A 128 10.92 -5.62 -2.76
C THR A 128 10.37 -4.75 -3.90
N LEU A 129 9.48 -3.79 -3.62
CA LEU A 129 8.95 -2.83 -4.61
C LEU A 129 9.99 -1.81 -5.10
N LEU A 130 11.08 -1.60 -4.36
CA LEU A 130 12.18 -0.77 -4.86
C LEU A 130 12.84 -1.41 -6.08
N ALA A 131 12.82 -2.74 -6.20
CA ALA A 131 13.39 -3.45 -7.34
C ALA A 131 12.68 -3.12 -8.67
N PRO A 132 11.36 -3.28 -8.84
CA PRO A 132 10.68 -2.92 -10.08
C PRO A 132 10.75 -1.41 -10.37
N ILE A 133 10.76 -0.54 -9.35
CA ILE A 133 10.96 0.91 -9.55
C ILE A 133 12.36 1.20 -10.09
N ALA A 134 13.40 0.58 -9.52
CA ALA A 134 14.78 0.74 -9.97
C ALA A 134 14.99 0.19 -11.38
N LEU A 135 14.38 -0.96 -11.71
CA LEU A 135 14.41 -1.52 -13.06
C LEU A 135 13.68 -0.60 -14.06
N TYR A 136 12.53 -0.06 -13.71
CA TYR A 136 11.81 0.89 -14.56
C TYR A 136 12.66 2.13 -14.88
N ILE A 137 13.28 2.74 -13.86
CA ILE A 137 14.22 3.87 -14.01
C ILE A 137 15.41 3.48 -14.91
N PHE A 138 15.94 2.26 -14.75
CA PHE A 138 17.06 1.76 -15.55
C PHE A 138 16.73 1.63 -17.04
N PHE A 139 15.53 1.15 -17.38
CA PHE A 139 15.10 0.89 -18.76
C PHE A 139 14.46 2.11 -19.44
N ASN A 140 13.79 2.98 -18.69
CA ASN A 140 13.00 4.07 -19.26
C ASN A 140 13.81 5.36 -19.46
N GLU A 141 14.82 5.64 -18.63
CA GLU A 141 15.66 6.82 -18.79
C GLU A 141 17.01 6.48 -19.43
N GLY A 142 17.18 6.86 -20.70
CA GLY A 142 18.46 6.73 -21.41
C GLY A 142 19.56 7.70 -20.94
N ASP A 143 19.19 8.72 -20.16
CA ASP A 143 20.08 9.81 -19.74
C ASP A 143 20.45 9.71 -18.26
N LEU A 144 21.74 9.58 -17.95
CA LEU A 144 22.25 9.33 -16.60
C LEU A 144 21.87 10.44 -15.60
N ARG A 145 21.78 11.70 -16.03
CA ARG A 145 21.38 12.84 -15.16
C ARG A 145 19.91 12.80 -14.78
N LEU A 146 19.04 12.44 -15.71
CA LEU A 146 17.61 12.29 -15.45
C LEU A 146 17.36 11.08 -14.56
N ARG A 147 18.09 9.99 -14.80
CA ARG A 147 18.08 8.79 -13.97
C ARG A 147 18.49 9.07 -12.53
N LEU A 148 19.57 9.84 -12.32
CA LEU A 148 20.02 10.24 -10.98
C LEU A 148 19.01 11.15 -10.28
N THR A 149 18.37 12.06 -11.02
CA THR A 149 17.38 13.00 -10.47
C THR A 149 16.08 12.27 -10.10
N ALA A 150 15.63 11.33 -10.93
CA ALA A 150 14.49 10.46 -10.67
C ALA A 150 14.74 9.57 -9.46
N PHE A 151 15.91 8.93 -9.40
CA PHE A 151 16.35 8.12 -8.27
C PHE A 151 16.44 8.95 -6.99
N GLY A 152 17.04 10.14 -7.05
CA GLY A 152 17.15 11.06 -5.91
C GLY A 152 15.78 11.52 -5.39
N ARG A 153 14.83 11.88 -6.26
CA ARG A 153 13.45 12.24 -5.85
C ARG A 153 12.71 11.06 -5.23
N CYS A 154 12.93 9.85 -5.73
CA CYS A 154 12.37 8.63 -5.15
C CYS A 154 12.95 8.35 -3.76
N LEU A 155 14.29 8.49 -3.61
CA LEU A 155 15.01 8.35 -2.34
C LEU A 155 14.62 9.41 -1.31
N ILE A 156 14.35 10.65 -1.72
CA ILE A 156 13.86 11.71 -0.83
C ILE A 156 12.45 11.38 -0.34
N GLY A 157 11.56 10.94 -1.25
CA GLY A 157 10.21 10.49 -0.88
C GLY A 157 10.26 9.31 0.09
N PHE A 158 11.06 8.31 -0.23
CA PHE A 158 11.27 7.13 0.61
C PHE A 158 11.91 7.47 1.97
N GLY A 159 12.98 8.26 1.95
CA GLY A 159 13.79 8.62 3.12
C GLY A 159 13.03 9.48 4.12
N SER A 160 12.10 10.33 3.68
CA SER A 160 11.27 11.13 4.59
C SER A 160 10.38 10.25 5.48
N LEU A 161 9.79 9.19 4.92
CA LEU A 161 8.97 8.24 5.67
C LEU A 161 9.82 7.22 6.44
N PHE A 162 10.96 6.82 5.87
CA PHE A 162 11.89 5.90 6.54
C PHE A 162 12.55 6.51 7.78
N SER A 163 12.88 7.81 7.74
CA SER A 163 13.48 8.51 8.89
C SER A 163 12.52 8.54 10.09
N PHE A 164 11.22 8.67 9.84
CA PHE A 164 10.20 8.60 10.88
C PHE A 164 10.15 7.20 11.53
N LEU A 165 10.37 6.14 10.74
CA LEU A 165 10.40 4.75 11.18
C LEU A 165 11.57 4.47 12.14
N PHE A 166 12.72 5.08 11.90
CA PHE A 166 13.90 4.92 12.76
C PHE A 166 13.78 5.65 14.11
N VAL A 167 13.08 6.79 14.14
CA VAL A 167 12.86 7.58 15.35
C VAL A 167 11.84 6.93 16.29
N PHE A 168 10.79 6.30 15.73
CA PHE A 168 9.71 5.72 16.54
C PHE A 168 9.96 4.28 17.02
N GLN A 169 10.92 3.57 16.41
CA GLN A 169 11.24 2.20 16.77
C GLN A 169 12.67 2.11 17.34
N PRO A 170 12.88 2.45 18.63
CA PRO A 170 14.16 2.19 19.27
C PRO A 170 14.43 0.69 19.23
N CYS A 171 15.49 0.31 18.52
CA CYS A 171 15.95 -1.07 18.40
C CYS A 171 16.29 -1.62 19.79
N HIS A 172 15.45 -2.48 20.35
CA HIS A 172 15.86 -3.44 21.36
C HIS A 172 16.09 -4.78 20.65
N TRP A 173 17.37 -5.09 20.41
CA TRP A 173 17.85 -6.42 20.07
C TRP A 173 17.88 -7.29 21.33
#